data_AF-A0A0F9KS20-F1
#
_entry.id   AF-A0A0F9KS20-F1
#
_cell.length_a   1.000
_cell.length_b   1.000
_cell.length_c   1.000
_cell.angle_alpha   90.00
_cell.angle_beta   90.00
_cell.angle_gamma   90.00
#
_symmetry.space_group_name_H-M   'P 1'
#
loop_
_entity.id
_entity.type
_entity.pdbx_description
1 polymer ?
#
loop_
_entity_poly.entity_id
_entity_poly.type
_entity_poly.pdbx_seq_one_letter_code
_entity_poly.pdbx_strand_id
1 'polypeptide(L)'
;MKDNIFKTFSNEEIAQLIYDEFVKDKNLSDHNVRKKFKSFEEEFWARYQIEEKLPDPELEHRQWEVFDIVWFKIIELEKELVLKRNKVLNTKSDEELVEILYEKVKNQADLSSINLGIYWSELGVDNIFDFPQATYHRCERIDNMVWQKVKLLKKQRKHEEVEKERKNSFKLIDEIIGWIKEKGLKKLSKINLQLYLSEKKIDLTPVNRQALYLKVNKEIEFQKEKK
;
A
#
# COMPACT_ATOMS: atom_id res chain seq x y z
N MET A 1 -3.41 6.04 57.41
CA MET A 1 -3.78 7.14 56.51
C MET A 1 -3.12 6.86 55.18
N LYS A 2 -3.84 6.27 54.23
CA LYS A 2 -3.53 6.54 52.83
C LYS A 2 -4.19 7.89 52.58
N ASP A 3 -3.41 8.91 52.25
CA ASP A 3 -3.98 10.18 51.84
C ASP A 3 -4.95 9.91 50.68
N ASN A 4 -6.10 10.59 50.68
CA ASN A 4 -7.11 10.44 49.63
C ASN A 4 -6.43 10.77 48.31
N ILE A 5 -6.16 9.74 47.50
CA ILE A 5 -5.36 9.89 46.27
C ILE A 5 -6.01 10.88 45.31
N PHE A 6 -7.35 11.00 45.34
CA PHE A 6 -8.08 11.95 44.52
C PHE A 6 -7.85 13.38 45.00
N LYS A 7 -7.63 13.62 46.29
CA LYS A 7 -7.30 14.96 46.81
C LYS A 7 -5.84 15.35 46.58
N THR A 8 -4.95 14.36 46.43
CA THR A 8 -3.51 14.59 46.35
C THR A 8 -2.99 14.60 44.92
N PHE A 9 -3.58 13.80 44.03
CA PHE A 9 -3.08 13.57 42.68
C PHE A 9 -4.06 14.07 41.61
N SER A 10 -3.51 14.52 40.48
CA SER A 10 -4.28 14.81 39.28
C SER A 10 -4.83 13.52 38.65
N ASN A 11 -5.79 13.65 37.73
CA ASN A 11 -6.33 12.49 37.02
C ASN A 11 -5.26 11.79 36.18
N GLU A 12 -4.30 12.52 35.60
CA GLU A 12 -3.19 11.96 34.85
C GLU A 12 -2.23 11.17 35.72
N GLU A 13 -1.95 11.66 36.94
CA GLU A 13 -1.10 10.97 37.92
C GLU A 13 -1.78 9.68 38.41
N ILE A 14 -3.07 9.73 38.72
CA ILE A 14 -3.86 8.54 39.07
C ILE A 14 -3.88 7.55 37.91
N ALA A 15 -4.12 8.01 36.69
CA ALA A 15 -4.09 7.18 35.50
C ALA A 15 -2.71 6.53 35.27
N GLN A 16 -1.62 7.26 35.53
CA GLN A 16 -0.28 6.71 35.46
C GLN A 16 -0.04 5.63 36.52
N LEU A 17 -0.51 5.83 37.76
CA LEU A 17 -0.40 4.83 38.83
C LEU A 17 -1.15 3.53 38.48
N ILE A 18 -2.40 3.66 37.99
CA ILE A 18 -3.21 2.52 37.53
C ILE A 18 -2.48 1.77 36.41
N TYR A 19 -1.97 2.49 35.41
CA TYR A 19 -1.23 1.89 34.31
C TYR A 19 0.04 1.18 34.79
N ASP A 20 0.86 1.83 35.63
CA ASP A 20 2.12 1.28 36.15
C ASP A 20 1.90 0.04 37.04
N GLU A 21 0.81 -0.01 37.80
CA GLU A 21 0.42 -1.20 38.56
C GLU A 21 -0.01 -2.33 37.63
N PHE A 22 -0.81 -2.01 36.60
CA PHE A 22 -1.30 -3.00 35.62
C PHE A 22 -0.18 -3.65 34.80
N VAL A 23 0.74 -2.85 34.25
CA VAL A 23 1.80 -3.36 33.35
C VAL A 23 2.86 -4.22 34.04
N LYS A 24 2.85 -4.29 35.39
CA LYS A 24 3.69 -5.23 36.15
C LYS A 24 3.29 -6.69 35.95
N ASP A 25 2.09 -6.97 35.43
CA ASP A 25 1.68 -8.33 35.08
C ASP A 25 2.57 -8.88 33.95
N LYS A 26 3.40 -9.88 34.27
CA LYS A 26 4.32 -10.53 33.32
C LYS A 26 3.60 -11.38 32.27
N ASN A 27 2.30 -11.66 32.45
CA ASN A 27 1.50 -12.52 31.59
C ASN A 27 0.57 -11.73 30.65
N LEU A 28 0.90 -10.47 30.33
CA LEU A 28 0.17 -9.67 29.36
C LEU A 28 0.47 -10.13 27.93
N SER A 29 -0.58 -10.24 27.13
CA SER A 29 -0.55 -10.51 25.69
C SER A 29 -1.59 -9.63 25.01
N ASP A 30 -1.43 -9.37 23.72
CA ASP A 30 -2.38 -8.56 22.95
C ASP A 30 -3.81 -9.14 23.03
N HIS A 31 -3.96 -10.46 23.03
CA HIS A 31 -5.27 -11.13 23.09
C HIS A 31 -5.99 -11.04 24.44
N ASN A 32 -5.30 -10.69 25.53
CA ASN A 32 -5.89 -10.70 26.87
C ASN A 32 -5.78 -9.37 27.62
N VAL A 33 -5.03 -8.38 27.09
CA VAL A 33 -4.73 -7.11 27.78
C VAL A 33 -6.01 -6.36 28.18
N ARG A 34 -6.98 -6.19 27.27
CA ARG A 34 -8.24 -5.50 27.57
C ARG A 34 -9.08 -6.22 28.63
N LYS A 35 -9.19 -7.55 28.52
CA LYS A 35 -9.96 -8.37 29.47
C LYS A 35 -9.33 -8.31 30.87
N LYS A 36 -8.00 -8.43 30.94
CA LYS A 36 -7.26 -8.33 32.19
C LYS A 36 -7.35 -6.93 32.78
N PHE A 37 -7.24 -5.90 31.94
CA PHE A 37 -7.37 -4.52 32.37
C PHE A 37 -8.74 -4.26 33.00
N LYS A 38 -9.82 -4.73 32.37
CA LYS A 38 -11.17 -4.60 32.93
C LYS A 38 -11.30 -5.24 34.32
N SER A 39 -10.76 -6.43 34.52
CA SER A 39 -10.80 -7.11 35.83
C SER A 39 -9.96 -6.35 36.87
N PHE A 40 -8.77 -5.92 36.48
CA PHE A 40 -7.88 -5.11 37.32
C PHE A 40 -8.53 -3.78 37.72
N GLU A 41 -9.19 -3.12 36.78
CA GLU A 41 -9.89 -1.87 36.98
C GLU A 41 -11.04 -2.03 37.99
N GLU A 42 -11.89 -3.05 37.82
CA GLU A 42 -12.99 -3.35 38.75
C GLU A 42 -12.45 -3.55 40.18
N GLU A 43 -11.36 -4.30 40.34
CA GLU A 43 -10.69 -4.51 41.63
C GLU A 43 -10.04 -3.23 42.18
N PHE A 44 -9.46 -2.39 41.32
CA PHE A 44 -8.87 -1.11 41.70
C PHE A 44 -9.95 -0.19 42.26
N TRP A 45 -11.02 0.07 41.51
CA TRP A 45 -12.08 0.98 41.95
C TRP A 45 -12.87 0.45 43.16
N ALA A 46 -13.11 -0.87 43.24
CA ALA A 46 -13.76 -1.47 44.41
C ALA A 46 -13.00 -1.20 45.71
N ARG A 47 -11.65 -1.24 45.68
CA ARG A 47 -10.80 -0.90 46.85
C ARG A 47 -11.05 0.53 47.33
N TYR A 48 -11.16 1.49 46.40
CA TYR A 48 -11.35 2.91 46.73
C TYR A 48 -12.78 3.26 47.15
N GLN A 49 -13.79 2.67 46.50
CA GLN A 49 -15.20 2.89 46.86
C GLN A 49 -15.53 2.43 48.30
N ILE A 50 -14.88 1.35 48.76
CA ILE A 50 -15.01 0.86 50.14
C ILE A 50 -14.34 1.81 51.14
N GLU A 51 -13.20 2.41 50.78
CA GLU A 51 -12.43 3.32 51.65
C GLU A 51 -13.10 4.70 51.81
N GLU A 52 -13.82 5.22 50.79
CA GLU A 52 -14.34 6.60 50.75
C GLU A 52 -15.81 6.77 51.22
N LYS A 53 -16.58 5.69 51.42
CA LYS A 53 -18.02 5.71 51.84
C LYS A 53 -18.93 6.63 50.98
N LEU A 54 -19.43 6.08 49.85
CA LEU A 54 -20.56 6.52 49.00
C LEU A 54 -20.29 7.58 47.90
N PRO A 55 -21.15 7.65 46.84
CA PRO A 55 -20.82 8.23 45.55
C PRO A 55 -20.99 9.74 45.58
N ASP A 56 -19.86 10.42 45.41
CA ASP A 56 -19.81 11.83 45.07
C ASP A 56 -19.89 11.94 43.53
N PRO A 57 -20.83 12.69 42.95
CA PRO A 57 -20.87 12.96 41.51
C PRO A 57 -19.53 13.48 40.96
N GLU A 58 -18.74 14.18 41.78
CA GLU A 58 -17.39 14.61 41.44
C GLU A 58 -16.43 13.41 41.30
N LEU A 59 -16.54 12.41 42.17
CA LEU A 59 -15.74 11.18 42.12
C LEU A 59 -16.11 10.32 40.91
N GLU A 60 -17.39 10.20 40.58
CA GLU A 60 -17.85 9.50 39.38
C GLU A 60 -17.32 10.18 38.11
N HIS A 61 -17.39 11.51 38.04
CA HIS A 61 -16.87 12.26 36.90
C HIS A 61 -15.35 12.05 36.75
N ARG A 62 -14.60 12.14 37.84
CA ARG A 62 -13.15 11.91 37.82
C ARG A 62 -12.80 10.47 37.47
N GLN A 63 -13.59 9.49 37.91
CA GLN A 63 -13.40 8.10 37.51
C GLN A 63 -13.49 7.94 35.98
N TRP A 64 -14.46 8.61 35.34
CA TRP A 64 -14.59 8.62 33.87
C TRP A 64 -13.38 9.26 33.19
N GLU A 65 -12.92 10.42 33.66
CA GLU A 65 -11.75 11.10 33.07
C GLU A 65 -10.47 10.27 33.22
N VAL A 66 -10.25 9.68 34.40
CA VAL A 66 -9.13 8.76 34.64
C VAL A 66 -9.24 7.54 33.73
N PHE A 67 -10.44 6.95 33.60
CA PHE A 67 -10.68 5.80 32.74
C PHE A 67 -10.29 6.09 31.30
N ASP A 68 -10.73 7.21 30.72
CA ASP A 68 -10.41 7.57 29.34
C ASP A 68 -8.90 7.65 29.13
N ILE A 69 -8.17 8.31 30.04
CA ILE A 69 -6.70 8.43 29.97
C ILE A 69 -6.04 7.05 30.02
N VAL A 70 -6.44 6.18 30.97
CA VAL A 70 -5.85 4.84 31.10
C VAL A 70 -6.20 3.99 29.88
N TRP A 71 -7.43 4.06 29.40
CA TRP A 71 -7.90 3.28 28.25
C TRP A 71 -7.07 3.57 26.99
N PHE A 72 -6.73 4.83 26.72
CA PHE A 72 -5.79 5.17 25.64
C PHE A 72 -4.43 4.52 25.81
N LYS A 73 -3.88 4.51 27.03
CA LYS A 73 -2.59 3.83 27.31
C LYS A 73 -2.69 2.32 27.12
N ILE A 74 -3.82 1.70 27.45
CA ILE A 74 -4.07 0.27 27.25
C ILE A 74 -4.15 -0.08 25.76
N ILE A 75 -4.79 0.77 24.95
CA ILE A 75 -4.79 0.62 23.48
C ILE A 75 -3.37 0.68 22.92
N GLU A 76 -2.57 1.66 23.34
CA GLU A 76 -1.18 1.76 22.87
C GLU A 76 -0.33 0.56 23.32
N LEU A 77 -0.51 0.07 24.54
CA LEU A 77 0.14 -1.15 25.01
C LEU A 77 -0.24 -2.37 24.17
N GLU A 78 -1.52 -2.51 23.81
CA GLU A 78 -1.99 -3.57 22.92
C GLU A 78 -1.28 -3.52 21.57
N LYS A 79 -1.20 -2.33 20.96
CA LYS A 79 -0.49 -2.12 19.69
C LYS A 79 0.99 -2.49 19.78
N GLU A 80 1.66 -2.11 20.87
CA GLU A 80 3.06 -2.48 21.12
C GLU A 80 3.25 -3.99 21.26
N LEU A 81 2.32 -4.69 21.93
CA LEU A 81 2.33 -6.15 22.03
C LEU A 81 2.10 -6.83 20.67
N VAL A 82 1.19 -6.28 19.85
CA VAL A 82 0.94 -6.74 18.47
C VAL A 82 2.19 -6.54 17.60
N LEU A 83 2.88 -5.41 17.72
CA LEU A 83 4.15 -5.17 17.03
C LEU A 83 5.22 -6.15 17.48
N LYS A 84 5.40 -6.34 18.79
CA LYS A 84 6.43 -7.22 19.36
C LYS A 84 6.33 -8.66 18.86
N ARG A 85 5.13 -9.20 18.65
CA ARG A 85 4.93 -10.54 18.08
C ARG A 85 5.15 -10.60 16.56
N ASN A 86 5.11 -9.48 15.86
CA ASN A 86 5.23 -9.44 14.41
C ASN A 86 6.67 -9.67 13.97
N LYS A 87 7.01 -10.92 13.64
CA LYS A 87 8.36 -11.30 13.23
C LYS A 87 8.81 -10.60 11.95
N VAL A 88 7.90 -10.33 11.02
CA VAL A 88 8.22 -9.74 9.71
C VAL A 88 8.69 -8.30 9.88
N LEU A 89 7.90 -7.47 10.56
CA LEU A 89 8.24 -6.07 10.78
C LEU A 89 9.47 -5.91 11.68
N ASN A 90 9.70 -6.85 12.60
CA ASN A 90 10.83 -6.78 13.54
C ASN A 90 12.15 -7.31 12.99
N THR A 91 12.14 -8.16 11.95
CA THR A 91 13.37 -8.78 11.44
C THR A 91 13.77 -8.31 10.05
N LYS A 92 12.84 -7.77 9.25
CA LYS A 92 13.12 -7.37 7.87
C LYS A 92 13.38 -5.87 7.74
N SER A 93 14.32 -5.52 6.87
CA SER A 93 14.53 -4.13 6.46
C SER A 93 13.38 -3.63 5.57
N ASP A 94 13.25 -2.31 5.43
CA ASP A 94 12.25 -1.71 4.55
C ASP A 94 12.48 -2.15 3.10
N GLU A 95 13.74 -2.19 2.64
CA GLU A 95 14.11 -2.61 1.29
C GLU A 95 13.74 -4.07 1.03
N GLU A 96 13.99 -4.96 1.98
CA GLU A 96 13.60 -6.38 1.87
C GLU A 96 12.09 -6.53 1.75
N LEU A 97 11.32 -5.79 2.56
CA LEU A 97 9.86 -5.80 2.50
C LEU A 97 9.35 -5.27 1.16
N VAL A 98 9.95 -4.18 0.66
CA VAL A 98 9.64 -3.64 -0.67
C VAL A 98 9.88 -4.69 -1.75
N GLU A 99 11.00 -5.42 -1.73
CA GLU A 99 11.25 -6.47 -2.73
C GLU A 99 10.24 -7.61 -2.63
N ILE A 100 9.96 -8.10 -1.42
CA ILE A 100 9.01 -9.20 -1.21
C ILE A 100 7.63 -8.84 -1.75
N LEU A 101 7.13 -7.65 -1.42
CA LEU A 101 5.83 -7.17 -1.89
C LEU A 101 5.85 -6.93 -3.41
N TYR A 102 6.92 -6.33 -3.93
CA TYR A 102 7.08 -6.10 -5.36
C TYR A 102 7.07 -7.41 -6.17
N GLU A 103 7.79 -8.44 -5.70
CA GLU A 103 7.84 -9.76 -6.33
C GLU A 103 6.46 -10.44 -6.41
N LYS A 104 5.60 -10.22 -5.40
CA LYS A 104 4.22 -10.73 -5.39
C LYS A 104 3.33 -10.05 -6.43
N VAL A 105 3.58 -8.78 -6.73
CA VAL A 105 2.69 -7.99 -7.61
C VAL A 105 3.20 -7.88 -9.04
N LYS A 106 4.51 -7.99 -9.27
CA LYS A 106 5.12 -7.68 -10.57
C LYS A 106 4.53 -8.51 -11.72
N ASN A 107 4.08 -9.74 -11.47
CA ASN A 107 3.56 -10.63 -12.52
C ASN A 107 2.06 -10.47 -12.80
N GLN A 108 1.36 -9.59 -12.08
CA GLN A 108 -0.06 -9.36 -12.32
C GLN A 108 -0.29 -8.74 -13.70
N ALA A 109 -1.40 -9.14 -14.33
CA ALA A 109 -1.81 -8.59 -15.62
C ALA A 109 -2.21 -7.11 -15.48
N ASP A 110 -2.99 -6.80 -14.45
CA ASP A 110 -3.37 -5.42 -14.11
C ASP A 110 -2.57 -4.91 -12.92
N LEU A 111 -1.71 -3.93 -13.18
CA LEU A 111 -0.90 -3.25 -12.18
C LEU A 111 -1.56 -1.96 -11.65
N SER A 112 -2.78 -1.62 -12.09
CA SER A 112 -3.47 -0.38 -11.69
C SER A 112 -4.28 -0.50 -10.40
N SER A 113 -4.66 -1.72 -10.03
CA SER A 113 -5.57 -2.00 -8.90
C SER A 113 -4.93 -2.92 -7.85
N ILE A 114 -3.62 -2.80 -7.64
CA ILE A 114 -2.90 -3.63 -6.67
C ILE A 114 -3.40 -3.31 -5.26
N ASN A 115 -3.83 -4.33 -4.53
CA ASN A 115 -4.16 -4.24 -3.11
C ASN A 115 -3.00 -4.81 -2.29
N LEU A 116 -2.12 -3.93 -1.77
CA LEU A 116 -0.99 -4.35 -0.95
C LEU A 116 -1.39 -4.93 0.40
N GLY A 117 -2.59 -4.60 0.91
CA GLY A 117 -3.10 -5.15 2.18
C GLY A 117 -3.21 -6.67 2.18
N ILE A 118 -3.58 -7.28 1.04
CA ILE A 118 -3.63 -8.75 0.91
C ILE A 118 -2.23 -9.35 1.10
N TYR A 119 -1.20 -8.72 0.52
CA TYR A 119 0.17 -9.21 0.60
C TYR A 119 0.80 -8.97 1.96
N TRP A 120 0.42 -7.91 2.67
CA TRP A 120 0.77 -7.73 4.07
C TRP A 120 0.21 -8.84 4.96
N SER A 121 -1.08 -9.17 4.81
CA SER A 121 -1.70 -10.29 5.53
C SER A 121 -1.03 -11.63 5.21
N GLU A 122 -0.64 -11.89 3.96
CA GLU A 122 0.14 -13.09 3.60
C GLU A 122 1.51 -13.17 4.30
N LEU A 123 2.06 -12.02 4.74
CA LEU A 123 3.28 -11.94 5.54
C LEU A 123 3.00 -11.99 7.06
N GLY A 124 1.74 -12.17 7.47
CA GLY A 124 1.34 -12.12 8.87
C GLY A 124 1.34 -10.71 9.46
N VAL A 125 1.29 -9.68 8.62
CA VAL A 125 1.05 -8.29 9.01
C VAL A 125 -0.43 -8.02 8.80
N ASP A 126 -1.23 -8.54 9.71
CA ASP A 126 -2.68 -8.33 9.69
C ASP A 126 -3.04 -6.96 10.28
N ASN A 127 -4.03 -6.33 9.66
CA ASN A 127 -4.63 -5.06 10.08
C ASN A 127 -3.61 -4.00 10.56
N ILE A 128 -3.04 -3.25 9.62
CA ILE A 128 -1.95 -2.31 9.89
C ILE A 128 -2.34 -1.21 10.92
N PHE A 129 -3.65 -0.97 11.10
CA PHE A 129 -4.19 -0.04 12.10
C PHE A 129 -4.02 -0.53 13.55
N ASP A 130 -3.73 -1.81 13.76
CA ASP A 130 -3.44 -2.39 15.08
C ASP A 130 -1.98 -2.17 15.52
N PHE A 131 -1.17 -1.48 14.72
CA PHE A 131 0.20 -1.12 15.09
C PHE A 131 0.31 0.31 15.63
N PRO A 132 1.40 0.60 16.36
CA PRO A 132 1.73 1.98 16.75
C PRO A 132 1.85 2.89 15.52
N GLN A 133 1.56 4.18 15.71
CA GLN A 133 1.50 5.17 14.61
C GLN A 133 2.79 5.22 13.78
N ALA A 134 3.95 5.11 14.43
CA ALA A 134 5.25 5.10 13.75
C ALA A 134 5.40 3.89 12.80
N THR A 135 4.90 2.73 13.22
CA THR A 135 4.91 1.49 12.42
C THR A 135 3.92 1.56 11.27
N TYR A 136 2.74 2.13 11.50
CA TYR A 136 1.77 2.41 10.44
C TYR A 136 2.41 3.26 9.32
N HIS A 137 3.04 4.39 9.68
CA HIS A 137 3.73 5.25 8.71
C HIS A 137 4.91 4.57 8.01
N ARG A 138 5.60 3.68 8.70
CA ARG A 138 6.63 2.83 8.09
C ARG A 138 6.04 1.94 6.99
N CYS A 139 4.90 1.30 7.25
CA CYS A 139 4.22 0.47 6.26
C CYS A 139 3.74 1.31 5.05
N GLU A 140 3.17 2.50 5.28
CA GLU A 140 2.79 3.42 4.20
C GLU A 140 3.99 3.82 3.32
N ARG A 141 5.16 4.06 3.93
CA ARG A 141 6.38 4.38 3.18
C ARG A 141 6.82 3.21 2.30
N ILE A 142 6.77 1.98 2.83
CA ILE A 142 7.08 0.76 2.08
C ILE A 142 6.10 0.61 0.90
N ASP A 143 4.80 0.77 1.14
CA ASP A 143 3.78 0.70 0.10
C ASP A 143 4.04 1.70 -1.03
N ASN A 144 4.39 2.94 -0.67
CA ASN A 144 4.75 3.97 -1.64
C ASN A 144 5.96 3.56 -2.49
N MET A 145 6.98 2.95 -1.89
CA MET A 145 8.17 2.47 -2.61
C MET A 145 7.82 1.32 -3.58
N VAL A 146 6.96 0.38 -3.16
CA VAL A 146 6.45 -0.69 -4.03
C VAL A 146 5.70 -0.09 -5.22
N TRP A 147 4.83 0.90 -4.98
CA TRP A 147 4.10 1.60 -6.03
C TRP A 147 5.01 2.32 -7.03
N GLN A 148 6.12 2.92 -6.59
CA GLN A 148 7.10 3.51 -7.52
C GLN A 148 7.72 2.45 -8.44
N LYS A 149 8.10 1.28 -7.91
CA LYS A 149 8.60 0.18 -8.74
C LYS A 149 7.56 -0.34 -9.73
N VAL A 150 6.33 -0.52 -9.28
CA VAL A 150 5.21 -0.92 -10.14
C VAL A 150 5.00 0.09 -11.28
N LYS A 151 5.07 1.39 -10.98
CA LYS A 151 4.94 2.45 -11.99
C LYS A 151 6.04 2.36 -13.06
N LEU A 152 7.28 2.09 -12.65
CA LEU A 152 8.40 1.87 -13.57
C LEU A 152 8.16 0.62 -14.43
N LEU A 153 7.75 -0.49 -13.82
CA LEU A 153 7.43 -1.72 -14.53
C LEU A 153 6.31 -1.53 -15.56
N LYS A 154 5.24 -0.81 -15.20
CA LYS A 154 4.14 -0.48 -16.12
C LYS A 154 4.63 0.31 -17.33
N LYS A 155 5.55 1.25 -17.11
CA LYS A 155 6.17 2.02 -18.20
C LYS A 155 7.04 1.13 -19.09
N GLN A 156 7.82 0.23 -18.49
CA GLN A 156 8.65 -0.74 -19.22
C GLN A 156 7.80 -1.67 -20.08
N ARG A 157 6.77 -2.31 -19.52
CA ARG A 157 5.84 -3.18 -20.26
C ARG A 157 5.19 -2.48 -21.44
N LYS A 158 4.67 -1.26 -21.21
CA LYS A 158 4.08 -0.46 -22.29
C LYS A 158 5.10 -0.18 -23.40
N HIS A 159 6.35 0.11 -23.04
CA HIS A 159 7.41 0.34 -24.02
C HIS A 159 7.74 -0.95 -24.81
N GLU A 160 7.86 -2.08 -24.13
CA GLU A 160 8.11 -3.39 -24.75
C GLU A 160 6.98 -3.80 -25.70
N GLU A 161 5.72 -3.58 -25.31
CA GLU A 161 4.54 -3.80 -26.16
C GLU A 161 4.59 -2.95 -27.42
N VAL A 162 4.90 -1.65 -27.28
CA VAL A 162 5.07 -0.74 -28.42
C VAL A 162 6.23 -1.18 -29.31
N GLU A 163 7.38 -1.59 -28.76
CA GLU A 163 8.50 -2.06 -29.58
C GLU A 163 8.19 -3.40 -30.28
N LYS A 164 7.45 -4.30 -29.63
CA LYS A 164 6.98 -5.57 -30.23
C LYS A 164 6.01 -5.31 -31.37
N GLU A 165 5.01 -4.45 -31.15
CA GLU A 165 4.08 -4.01 -32.19
C GLU A 165 4.84 -3.35 -33.36
N ARG A 166 5.84 -2.51 -33.09
CA ARG A 166 6.67 -1.87 -34.12
C ARG A 166 7.44 -2.90 -34.96
N LYS A 167 8.12 -3.84 -34.31
CA LYS A 167 8.88 -4.89 -35.02
C LYS A 167 7.97 -5.73 -35.91
N ASN A 168 6.76 -6.02 -35.44
CA ASN A 168 5.77 -6.76 -36.24
C ASN A 168 5.21 -5.92 -37.39
N SER A 169 4.90 -4.65 -37.15
CA SER A 169 4.36 -3.77 -38.20
C SER A 169 5.36 -3.51 -39.32
N PHE A 170 6.67 -3.44 -39.01
CA PHE A 170 7.72 -3.27 -40.01
C PHE A 170 7.88 -4.47 -40.95
N LYS A 171 7.36 -5.65 -40.59
CA LYS A 171 7.30 -6.79 -41.53
C LYS A 171 6.35 -6.55 -42.71
N LEU A 172 5.44 -5.58 -42.58
CA LEU A 172 4.46 -5.22 -43.60
C LEU A 172 5.01 -4.25 -44.65
N ILE A 173 6.25 -3.76 -44.51
CA ILE A 173 6.80 -2.69 -45.36
C ILE A 173 6.74 -3.09 -46.83
N ASP A 174 7.24 -4.27 -47.19
CA ASP A 174 7.28 -4.72 -48.58
C ASP A 174 5.89 -4.93 -49.16
N GLU A 175 4.97 -5.48 -48.35
CA GLU A 175 3.56 -5.66 -48.72
C GLU A 175 2.89 -4.31 -48.99
N ILE A 176 3.12 -3.31 -48.13
CA ILE A 176 2.59 -1.95 -48.31
C ILE A 176 3.18 -1.31 -49.57
N ILE A 177 4.48 -1.47 -49.83
CA ILE A 177 5.11 -0.94 -51.05
C ILE A 177 4.51 -1.59 -52.30
N GLY A 178 4.26 -2.91 -52.27
CA GLY A 178 3.54 -3.62 -53.32
C GLY A 178 2.16 -3.03 -53.56
N TRP A 179 1.36 -2.89 -52.50
CA TRP A 179 0.02 -2.32 -52.56
C TRP A 179 0.02 -0.88 -53.11
N ILE A 180 0.98 -0.04 -52.72
CA ILE A 180 1.14 1.32 -53.26
C ILE A 180 1.37 1.30 -54.78
N LYS A 181 2.24 0.39 -55.25
CA LYS A 181 2.54 0.22 -56.68
C LYS A 181 1.31 -0.26 -57.45
N GLU A 182 0.56 -1.22 -56.91
CA GLU A 182 -0.71 -1.71 -57.49
C GLU A 182 -1.74 -0.58 -57.63
N LYS A 183 -1.80 0.33 -56.65
CA LYS A 183 -2.70 1.50 -56.69
C LYS A 183 -2.16 2.66 -57.55
N GLY A 184 -1.00 2.51 -58.20
CA GLY A 184 -0.39 3.56 -59.04
C GLY A 184 0.11 4.78 -58.24
N LEU A 185 0.34 4.63 -56.95
CA LEU A 185 0.71 5.74 -56.06
C LEU A 185 2.23 5.96 -56.04
N LYS A 186 2.66 7.23 -56.07
CA LYS A 186 4.10 7.59 -56.00
C LYS A 186 4.66 7.66 -54.58
N LYS A 187 3.81 7.82 -53.56
CA LYS A 187 4.16 7.90 -52.13
C LYS A 187 3.03 7.34 -51.27
N LEU A 188 3.36 6.91 -50.06
CA LEU A 188 2.37 6.58 -49.05
C LEU A 188 1.87 7.87 -48.39
N SER A 189 0.56 8.11 -48.39
CA SER A 189 -0.07 9.15 -47.55
C SER A 189 -0.54 8.55 -46.23
N LYS A 190 -0.81 9.37 -45.21
CA LYS A 190 -1.38 8.90 -43.94
C LYS A 190 -2.74 8.23 -44.14
N ILE A 191 -3.58 8.77 -45.03
CA ILE A 191 -4.89 8.21 -45.38
C ILE A 191 -4.73 6.85 -46.06
N ASN A 192 -3.78 6.73 -47.00
CA ASN A 192 -3.51 5.47 -47.70
C ASN A 192 -3.04 4.38 -46.73
N LEU A 193 -2.18 4.73 -45.76
CA LEU A 193 -1.77 3.78 -44.74
C LEU A 193 -2.95 3.35 -43.88
N GLN A 194 -3.82 4.28 -43.48
CA GLN A 194 -5.01 3.95 -42.72
C GLN A 194 -5.96 3.03 -43.50
N LEU A 195 -6.16 3.30 -44.80
CA LEU A 195 -6.95 2.44 -45.68
C LEU A 195 -6.36 1.03 -45.75
N TYR A 196 -5.05 0.91 -46.02
CA TYR A 196 -4.36 -0.38 -46.05
C TYR A 196 -4.50 -1.16 -44.73
N LEU A 197 -4.25 -0.51 -43.60
CA LEU A 197 -4.37 -1.13 -42.29
C LEU A 197 -5.81 -1.58 -42.01
N SER A 198 -6.79 -0.80 -42.44
CA SER A 198 -8.21 -1.14 -42.32
C SER A 198 -8.60 -2.34 -43.20
N GLU A 199 -8.13 -2.38 -44.46
CA GLU A 199 -8.32 -3.51 -45.38
C GLU A 199 -7.76 -4.81 -44.79
N LYS A 200 -6.61 -4.73 -44.12
CA LYS A 200 -5.94 -5.87 -43.50
C LYS A 200 -6.41 -6.17 -42.07
N LYS A 201 -7.34 -5.38 -41.53
CA LYS A 201 -7.84 -5.46 -40.13
C LYS A 201 -6.70 -5.43 -39.10
N ILE A 202 -5.68 -4.62 -39.36
CA ILE A 202 -4.54 -4.42 -38.47
C ILE A 202 -4.77 -3.12 -37.71
N ASP A 203 -4.93 -3.23 -36.39
CA ASP A 203 -4.88 -2.06 -35.53
C ASP A 203 -3.44 -1.81 -35.07
N LEU A 204 -3.02 -0.56 -35.18
CA LEU A 204 -1.70 -0.10 -34.73
C LEU A 204 -1.88 1.11 -33.84
N THR A 205 -1.13 1.14 -32.73
CA THR A 205 -1.03 2.35 -31.91
C THR A 205 -0.63 3.56 -32.77
N PRO A 206 -1.09 4.79 -32.43
CA PRO A 206 -0.76 5.99 -33.19
C PRO A 206 0.75 6.20 -33.41
N VAL A 207 1.55 5.86 -32.40
CA VAL A 207 3.02 5.97 -32.46
C VAL A 207 3.59 5.03 -33.52
N ASN A 208 3.18 3.77 -33.53
CA ASN A 208 3.70 2.80 -34.49
C ASN A 208 3.13 2.97 -35.90
N ARG A 209 1.90 3.47 -36.03
CA ARG A 209 1.35 3.89 -37.32
C ARG A 209 2.19 5.00 -37.96
N GLN A 210 2.57 6.01 -37.17
CA GLN A 210 3.44 7.09 -37.62
C GLN A 210 4.85 6.57 -37.96
N ALA A 211 5.42 5.67 -37.14
CA ALA A 211 6.72 5.08 -37.41
C ALA A 211 6.73 4.27 -38.71
N LEU A 212 5.70 3.44 -38.93
CA LEU A 212 5.54 2.64 -40.15
C LEU A 212 5.40 3.53 -41.39
N TYR A 213 4.56 4.58 -41.31
CA TYR A 213 4.40 5.57 -42.38
C TYR A 213 5.74 6.17 -42.82
N LEU A 214 6.55 6.64 -41.86
CA LEU A 214 7.84 7.25 -42.15
C LEU A 214 8.81 6.24 -42.76
N LYS A 215 8.85 5.02 -42.19
CA LYS A 215 9.77 3.97 -42.65
C LYS A 215 9.45 3.50 -44.06
N VAL A 216 8.17 3.29 -44.39
CA VAL A 216 7.73 2.91 -45.75
C VAL A 216 8.08 4.00 -46.77
N ASN A 217 7.78 5.28 -46.48
CA ASN A 217 8.10 6.36 -47.41
C ASN A 217 9.61 6.49 -47.66
N LYS A 218 10.43 6.35 -46.61
CA LYS A 218 11.88 6.32 -46.75
C LYS A 218 12.35 5.18 -47.67
N GLU A 219 11.76 4.00 -47.54
CA GLU A 219 12.11 2.85 -48.38
C GLU A 219 11.66 3.04 -49.84
N ILE A 220 10.50 3.67 -50.07
CA ILE A 220 10.05 4.05 -51.42
C ILE A 220 11.01 5.03 -52.08
N GLU A 221 11.49 6.04 -51.35
CA GLU A 221 12.47 7.01 -51.85
C GLU A 221 13.79 6.32 -52.20
N PHE A 222 14.29 5.46 -51.31
CA PHE A 222 15.51 4.69 -51.56
C PHE A 222 15.41 3.76 -52.78
N GLN A 223 14.25 3.14 -53.03
CA GLN A 223 14.01 2.32 -54.23
C GLN A 223 13.98 3.15 -55.52
N LYS A 224 13.71 4.46 -55.45
CA LYS A 224 13.76 5.37 -56.62
C LYS A 224 15.18 5.78 -56.94
N GLU A 225 16.02 6.04 -55.93
CA GLU A 225 17.42 6.44 -56.12
C GLU A 225 18.29 5.32 -56.72
N LYS A 226 17.87 4.05 -56.59
CA LYS A 226 18.56 2.89 -57.15
C LYS A 226 18.14 2.52 -58.58
N LYS A 227 17.17 3.21 -59.17
CA LYS A 227 16.67 2.98 -60.53
C LYS A 227 17.09 4.10 -61.47
#